data_AF-A0A959K9P6-F1
#
_entry.id   AF-A0A959K9P6-F1
#
_cell.length_a   1.000
_cell.length_b   1.000
_cell.length_c   1.000
_cell.angle_alpha   90.00
_cell.angle_beta   90.00
_cell.angle_gamma   90.00
#
_symmetry.space_group_name_H-M   'P 1'
#
loop_
_entity.id
_entity.type
_entity.pdbx_description
1 polymer ?
#
loop_
_entity_poly.entity_id
_entity_poly.type
_entity_poly.pdbx_seq_one_letter_code
_entity_poly.pdbx_strand_id
1 'polypeptide(L)'
;MSLISDLMAAPQKSTAPSRYTTFCGIFYMANGLLILAWPGVVQTLFRDEVFVGNESMLFRVIGMLLTIVGWFYFFGGRTGSRSFVVSTVIDRIILVPAVLIPVALAGVFPHVLLTFGILDPILGFIGWYLLASDKS
;
A
#
# COMPACT_ATOMS: atom_id res chain seq x y z
N MET A 1 -26.14 17.67 -1.34
CA MET A 1 -24.84 17.07 -0.97
C MET A 1 -24.28 16.40 -2.21
N SER A 2 -23.07 16.75 -2.63
CA SER A 2 -22.43 16.10 -3.78
C SER A 2 -21.21 15.35 -3.26
N LEU A 3 -21.23 14.02 -3.40
CA LEU A 3 -20.13 13.16 -2.95
C LEU A 3 -18.79 13.58 -3.57
N ILE A 4 -18.83 14.06 -4.82
CA ILE A 4 -17.65 14.50 -5.56
C ILE A 4 -17.10 15.81 -4.99
N SER A 5 -17.96 16.78 -4.65
CA SER A 5 -17.50 18.04 -4.05
C SER A 5 -16.88 17.83 -2.68
N ASP A 6 -17.45 16.89 -1.90
CA ASP A 6 -16.94 16.56 -0.57
C ASP A 6 -15.58 15.83 -0.67
N LEU A 7 -15.39 14.99 -1.69
CA LEU A 7 -14.11 14.32 -1.98
C LEU A 7 -13.01 15.31 -2.43
N MET A 8 -13.39 16.32 -3.19
CA MET A 8 -12.46 17.32 -3.75
C MET A 8 -12.11 18.44 -2.77
N ALA A 9 -12.77 18.50 -1.61
CA ALA A 9 -12.50 19.51 -0.59
C ALA A 9 -11.00 19.62 -0.26
N ALA A 10 -10.54 20.86 -0.11
CA ALA A 10 -9.13 21.14 0.09
C ALA A 10 -8.66 20.68 1.49
N PRO A 11 -7.45 20.10 1.59
CA PRO A 11 -6.88 19.68 2.87
C PRO A 11 -6.71 20.88 3.80
N GLN A 12 -7.21 20.78 5.04
CA GLN A 12 -7.20 21.88 6.01
C GLN A 12 -5.80 22.24 6.49
N LYS A 13 -4.90 21.23 6.60
CA LYS A 13 -3.46 21.38 6.89
C LYS A 13 -2.70 20.23 6.24
N SER A 14 -1.67 20.54 5.46
CA SER A 14 -0.85 19.54 4.77
C SER A 14 0.56 19.50 5.36
N THR A 15 0.79 18.55 6.26
CA THR A 15 2.10 18.27 6.89
C THR A 15 2.95 17.36 6.00
N ALA A 16 4.27 17.32 6.21
CA ALA A 16 5.15 16.45 5.43
C ALA A 16 4.77 14.96 5.51
N PRO A 17 4.41 14.40 6.70
CA PRO A 17 3.94 13.02 6.80
C PRO A 17 2.64 12.77 6.02
N SER A 18 1.72 13.73 6.04
CA SER A 18 0.45 13.65 5.29
C SER A 18 0.66 13.62 3.77
N ARG A 19 1.59 14.46 3.26
CA ARG A 19 1.96 14.44 1.82
C ARG A 19 2.62 13.13 1.43
N TYR A 20 3.50 12.62 2.28
CA TYR A 20 4.16 11.33 2.07
C TYR A 20 3.13 10.19 2.00
N THR A 21 2.21 10.09 2.95
CA THR A 21 1.14 9.07 2.92
C THR A 21 0.27 9.22 1.67
N THR A 22 -0.02 10.44 1.23
CA THR A 22 -0.77 10.69 -0.02
C THR A 22 -0.02 10.15 -1.24
N PHE A 23 1.29 10.40 -1.31
CA PHE A 23 2.14 9.90 -2.40
C PHE A 23 2.25 8.37 -2.39
N CYS A 24 2.41 7.77 -1.21
CA CYS A 24 2.29 6.32 -1.06
C CYS A 24 0.93 5.83 -1.59
N GLY A 25 -0.17 6.51 -1.28
CA GLY A 25 -1.49 6.14 -1.80
C GLY A 25 -1.54 6.06 -3.33
N ILE A 26 -0.95 7.03 -4.02
CA ILE A 26 -0.85 7.02 -5.50
C ILE A 26 -0.04 5.81 -5.98
N PHE A 27 1.10 5.52 -5.33
CA PHE A 27 1.94 4.38 -5.70
C PHE A 27 1.22 3.04 -5.51
N TYR A 28 0.53 2.85 -4.39
CA TYR A 28 -0.25 1.63 -4.12
C TYR A 28 -1.38 1.46 -5.12
N MET A 29 -2.07 2.56 -5.44
CA MET A 29 -3.13 2.57 -6.44
C MET A 29 -2.61 2.22 -7.83
N ALA A 30 -1.48 2.78 -8.25
CA ALA A 30 -0.86 2.46 -9.54
C ALA A 30 -0.43 0.99 -9.63
N ASN A 31 0.22 0.46 -8.59
CA ASN A 31 0.63 -0.96 -8.56
C ASN A 31 -0.59 -1.90 -8.48
N GLY A 32 -1.60 -1.55 -7.69
CA GLY A 32 -2.85 -2.29 -7.59
C GLY A 32 -3.57 -2.38 -8.93
N LEU A 33 -3.70 -1.26 -9.65
CA LEU A 33 -4.30 -1.20 -10.97
C LEU A 33 -3.48 -1.99 -12.01
N LEU A 34 -2.15 -1.94 -11.93
CA LEU A 34 -1.28 -2.72 -12.80
C LEU A 34 -1.49 -4.23 -12.60
N ILE A 35 -1.48 -4.71 -11.35
CA ILE A 35 -1.73 -6.12 -11.03
C ILE A 35 -3.17 -6.53 -11.41
N LEU A 36 -4.14 -5.64 -11.19
CA LEU A 36 -5.54 -5.89 -11.54
C LEU A 36 -5.74 -6.06 -13.06
N ALA A 37 -5.09 -5.21 -13.85
CA ALA A 37 -5.15 -5.26 -15.32
C ALA A 37 -4.33 -6.43 -15.87
N TRP A 38 -3.13 -6.64 -15.34
CA TRP A 38 -2.18 -7.64 -15.78
C TRP A 38 -1.57 -8.43 -14.59
N PRO A 39 -2.24 -9.49 -14.13
CA PRO A 39 -1.75 -10.30 -13.01
C PRO A 39 -0.38 -10.92 -13.23
N GLY A 40 -0.06 -11.32 -14.47
CA GLY A 40 1.22 -11.92 -14.85
C GLY A 40 2.42 -10.96 -14.80
N VAL A 41 2.21 -9.69 -14.47
CA VAL A 41 3.31 -8.73 -14.26
C VAL A 41 4.27 -9.21 -13.17
N VAL A 42 3.75 -9.85 -12.11
CA VAL A 42 4.58 -10.36 -11.01
C VAL A 42 5.48 -11.49 -11.48
N GLN A 43 4.96 -12.39 -12.30
CA GLN A 43 5.72 -13.52 -12.87
C GLN A 43 6.77 -13.02 -13.85
N THR A 44 6.42 -12.01 -14.64
CA THR A 44 7.35 -11.39 -15.59
C THR A 44 8.50 -10.69 -14.85
N LEU A 45 8.21 -10.01 -13.75
CA LEU A 45 9.18 -9.29 -12.94
C LEU A 45 10.13 -10.24 -12.19
N PHE A 46 9.58 -11.24 -11.51
CA PHE A 46 10.34 -12.17 -10.67
C PHE A 46 10.85 -13.41 -11.40
N ARG A 47 10.44 -13.61 -12.67
CA ARG A 47 10.68 -14.82 -13.46
C ARG A 47 10.11 -16.08 -12.77
N ASP A 48 8.96 -15.93 -12.13
CA ASP A 48 8.24 -17.02 -11.50
C ASP A 48 7.56 -17.93 -12.53
N GLU A 49 7.27 -19.16 -12.11
CA GLU A 49 6.48 -20.10 -12.90
C GLU A 49 5.09 -19.54 -13.24
N VAL A 50 4.53 -20.02 -14.36
CA VAL A 50 3.21 -19.61 -14.86
C VAL A 50 2.11 -20.06 -13.89
N PHE A 51 1.00 -19.31 -13.83
CA PHE A 51 -0.14 -19.64 -12.98
C PHE A 51 -0.86 -20.85 -13.60
N VAL A 52 -1.15 -21.86 -12.79
CA VAL A 52 -1.68 -23.16 -13.27
C VAL A 52 -3.17 -23.32 -12.94
N GLY A 53 -3.64 -22.70 -11.87
CA GLY A 53 -5.03 -22.71 -11.43
C GLY A 53 -5.66 -21.32 -11.42
N ASN A 54 -6.28 -20.97 -10.29
CA ASN A 54 -7.02 -19.71 -10.11
C ASN A 54 -6.15 -18.58 -9.53
N GLU A 55 -4.83 -18.73 -9.50
CA GLU A 55 -3.92 -17.74 -8.92
C GLU A 55 -4.02 -16.40 -9.67
N SER A 56 -4.17 -16.45 -11.00
CA SER A 56 -4.35 -15.22 -11.80
C SER A 56 -5.54 -14.38 -11.33
N MET A 57 -6.66 -15.02 -10.94
CA MET A 57 -7.85 -14.33 -10.43
C MET A 57 -7.64 -13.87 -8.99
N LEU A 58 -6.94 -14.65 -8.16
CA LEU A 58 -6.54 -14.22 -6.82
C LEU A 58 -5.65 -12.96 -6.89
N PHE A 59 -4.70 -12.90 -7.82
CA PHE A 59 -3.88 -11.71 -8.04
C PHE A 59 -4.70 -10.51 -8.50
N ARG A 60 -5.77 -10.70 -9.30
CA ARG A 60 -6.71 -9.59 -9.60
C ARG A 60 -7.40 -9.08 -8.33
N VAL A 61 -7.84 -9.99 -7.45
CA VAL A 61 -8.44 -9.60 -6.16
C VAL A 61 -7.41 -8.84 -5.31
N ILE A 62 -6.16 -9.31 -5.24
CA ILE A 62 -5.07 -8.61 -4.56
C ILE A 62 -4.84 -7.21 -5.18
N GLY A 63 -4.81 -7.11 -6.51
CA GLY A 63 -4.67 -5.84 -7.21
C GLY A 63 -5.80 -4.85 -6.88
N MET A 64 -7.04 -5.33 -6.82
CA MET A 64 -8.19 -4.53 -6.35
C MET A 64 -8.01 -4.07 -4.90
N LEU A 65 -7.61 -4.97 -3.99
CA LEU A 65 -7.37 -4.63 -2.58
C LEU A 65 -6.26 -3.59 -2.43
N LEU A 66 -5.14 -3.74 -3.14
CA LEU A 66 -4.05 -2.76 -3.17
C LEU A 66 -4.52 -1.41 -3.71
N THR A 67 -5.39 -1.42 -4.73
CA THR A 67 -6.01 -0.20 -5.27
C THR A 67 -6.84 0.51 -4.20
N ILE A 68 -7.65 -0.24 -3.45
CA ILE A 68 -8.49 0.28 -2.36
C ILE A 68 -7.62 0.83 -1.22
N VAL A 69 -6.55 0.14 -0.85
CA VAL A 69 -5.58 0.64 0.15
C VAL A 69 -4.95 1.95 -0.33
N GLY A 70 -4.52 2.02 -1.60
CA GLY A 70 -3.99 3.22 -2.21
C GLY A 70 -4.97 4.39 -2.20
N TRP A 71 -6.24 4.12 -2.52
CA TRP A 71 -7.33 5.08 -2.43
C TRP A 71 -7.51 5.64 -1.00
N PHE A 72 -7.56 4.77 0.01
CA PHE A 72 -7.66 5.20 1.40
C PHE A 72 -6.43 5.98 1.87
N TYR A 73 -5.22 5.61 1.46
CA TYR A 73 -4.02 6.37 1.79
C TYR A 73 -3.98 7.74 1.11
N PHE A 74 -4.47 7.83 -0.13
CA PHE A 74 -4.57 9.10 -0.84
C PHE A 74 -5.55 10.06 -0.14
N PHE A 75 -6.79 9.64 0.10
CA PHE A 75 -7.78 10.50 0.75
C PHE A 75 -7.52 10.69 2.24
N GLY A 76 -7.12 9.64 2.94
CA GLY A 76 -6.76 9.71 4.36
C GLY A 76 -5.53 10.58 4.59
N GLY A 77 -4.53 10.52 3.72
CA GLY A 77 -3.38 11.44 3.71
C GLY A 77 -3.82 12.89 3.54
N ARG A 78 -4.75 13.17 2.62
CA ARG A 78 -5.32 14.52 2.42
C ARG A 78 -6.07 15.07 3.64
N THR A 79 -6.53 14.23 4.59
CA THR A 79 -7.16 14.76 5.81
C THR A 79 -6.18 15.53 6.70
N GLY A 80 -4.87 15.29 6.56
CA GLY A 80 -3.86 15.85 7.47
C GLY A 80 -3.93 15.26 8.88
N SER A 81 -4.76 14.24 9.11
CA SER A 81 -4.94 13.65 10.43
C SER A 81 -3.70 12.87 10.86
N ARG A 82 -3.15 13.25 12.01
CA ARG A 82 -2.02 12.55 12.62
C ARG A 82 -2.36 11.10 12.97
N SER A 83 -3.59 10.82 13.43
CA SER A 83 -3.99 9.46 13.80
C SER A 83 -4.00 8.53 12.58
N PHE A 84 -4.40 9.06 11.41
CA PHE A 84 -4.37 8.30 10.17
C PHE A 84 -2.94 7.96 9.74
N VAL A 85 -2.02 8.93 9.77
CA VAL A 85 -0.60 8.66 9.45
C VAL A 85 -0.02 7.61 10.41
N VAL A 86 -0.26 7.75 11.71
CA VAL A 86 0.19 6.77 12.72
C VAL A 86 -0.37 5.38 12.46
N SER A 87 -1.66 5.25 12.10
CA SER A 87 -2.24 3.94 11.82
C SER A 87 -1.59 3.28 10.61
N THR A 88 -1.26 4.05 9.56
CA THR A 88 -0.52 3.49 8.41
C THR A 88 0.87 2.98 8.79
N VAL A 89 1.59 3.68 9.67
CA VAL A 89 2.92 3.26 10.13
C VAL A 89 2.84 1.92 10.87
N ILE A 90 1.87 1.76 11.77
CA ILE A 90 1.70 0.54 12.58
C ILE A 90 1.39 -0.66 11.68
N ASP A 91 0.42 -0.50 10.77
CA ASP A 91 0.03 -1.53 9.82
C ASP A 91 1.23 -2.00 8.97
N ARG A 92 1.96 -1.05 8.38
CA ARG A 92 3.10 -1.32 7.49
C ARG A 92 4.29 -1.99 8.19
N ILE A 93 4.62 -1.56 9.41
CA ILE A 93 5.80 -2.07 10.13
C ILE A 93 5.50 -3.38 10.85
N ILE A 94 4.27 -3.58 11.33
CA ILE A 94 3.92 -4.71 12.18
C ILE A 94 3.06 -5.72 11.44
N LEU A 95 1.86 -5.31 10.98
CA LEU A 95 0.86 -6.25 10.48
C LEU A 95 1.27 -6.88 9.16
N VAL A 96 1.73 -6.07 8.20
CA VAL A 96 2.15 -6.55 6.88
C VAL A 96 3.25 -7.61 6.97
N PRO A 97 4.43 -7.35 7.58
CA PRO A 97 5.48 -8.37 7.65
C PRO A 97 5.09 -9.57 8.53
N ALA A 98 4.30 -9.36 9.60
CA ALA A 98 3.83 -10.46 10.45
C ALA A 98 2.96 -11.48 9.70
N VAL A 99 2.29 -11.07 8.62
CA VAL A 99 1.50 -11.98 7.78
C VAL A 99 2.30 -12.44 6.56
N LEU A 100 2.92 -11.52 5.82
CA LEU A 100 3.53 -11.84 4.52
C LEU A 100 4.78 -12.71 4.66
N ILE A 101 5.62 -12.49 5.68
CA ILE A 101 6.86 -13.25 5.84
C ILE A 101 6.57 -14.72 6.16
N PRO A 102 5.74 -15.08 7.15
CA PRO A 102 5.42 -16.50 7.40
C PRO A 102 4.79 -17.20 6.21
N VAL A 103 3.89 -16.53 5.47
CA VAL A 103 3.24 -17.12 4.29
C VAL A 103 4.25 -17.35 3.16
N ALA A 104 5.20 -16.42 2.97
CA ALA A 104 6.29 -16.62 2.03
C ALA A 104 7.22 -17.78 2.43
N LEU A 105 7.55 -17.90 3.73
CA LEU A 105 8.35 -19.01 4.25
C LEU A 105 7.64 -20.37 4.12
N ALA A 106 6.31 -20.38 4.06
CA ALA A 106 5.51 -21.56 3.73
C ALA A 106 5.51 -21.91 2.22
N GLY A 107 6.22 -21.15 1.39
CA GLY A 107 6.37 -21.39 -0.05
C GLY A 107 5.28 -20.76 -0.92
N VAL A 108 4.38 -19.95 -0.35
CA VAL A 108 3.30 -19.31 -1.10
C VAL A 108 3.79 -18.00 -1.70
N PHE A 109 3.95 -17.94 -3.02
CA PHE A 109 4.42 -16.78 -3.78
C PHE A 109 5.61 -16.05 -3.11
N PRO A 110 6.72 -16.76 -2.81
CA PRO A 110 7.75 -16.27 -1.90
C PRO A 110 8.39 -14.95 -2.36
N HIS A 111 8.70 -14.81 -3.66
CA HIS A 111 9.37 -13.62 -4.17
C HIS A 111 8.52 -12.35 -4.01
N VAL A 112 7.25 -12.40 -4.43
CA VAL A 112 6.36 -11.23 -4.31
C VAL A 112 6.03 -10.92 -2.85
N LEU A 113 5.72 -11.93 -2.03
CA LEU A 113 5.37 -11.69 -0.63
C LEU A 113 6.54 -11.21 0.21
N LEU A 114 7.76 -11.72 -0.02
CA LEU A 114 8.97 -11.17 0.63
C LEU A 114 9.27 -9.75 0.15
N THR A 115 9.09 -9.47 -1.14
CA THR A 115 9.31 -8.11 -1.67
C THR A 115 8.40 -7.11 -0.98
N PHE A 116 7.09 -7.38 -0.89
CA PHE A 116 6.16 -6.52 -0.15
C PHE A 116 6.44 -6.54 1.36
N GLY A 117 6.74 -7.71 1.93
CA GLY A 117 7.07 -7.86 3.35
C GLY A 117 8.33 -7.10 3.79
N ILE A 118 9.19 -6.67 2.85
CA ILE A 118 10.37 -5.84 3.12
C ILE A 118 10.14 -4.38 2.73
N LEU A 119 9.66 -4.13 1.51
CA LEU A 119 9.47 -2.77 1.01
C LEU A 119 8.40 -2.00 1.80
N ASP A 120 7.33 -2.67 2.20
CA ASP A 120 6.20 -2.03 2.89
C ASP A 120 6.59 -1.50 4.29
N PRO A 121 7.31 -2.28 5.15
CA PRO A 121 7.91 -1.76 6.36
C PRO A 121 8.88 -0.61 6.15
N ILE A 122 9.73 -0.65 5.11
CA ILE A 122 10.66 0.46 4.80
C ILE A 122 9.87 1.75 4.58
N LEU A 123 8.79 1.69 3.80
CA LEU A 123 7.91 2.85 3.61
C LEU A 123 7.25 3.29 4.93
N GLY A 124 6.89 2.34 5.79
CA GLY A 124 6.39 2.61 7.15
C GLY A 124 7.41 3.34 8.02
N PHE A 125 8.68 2.90 8.01
CA PHE A 125 9.77 3.53 8.75
C PHE A 125 10.05 4.96 8.26
N ILE A 126 10.01 5.21 6.95
CA ILE A 126 10.12 6.57 6.40
C ILE A 126 8.96 7.45 6.89
N GLY A 127 7.73 6.92 6.88
CA GLY A 127 6.56 7.62 7.42
C GLY A 127 6.70 7.95 8.90
N TRP A 128 7.24 7.02 9.70
CA TRP A 128 7.53 7.26 11.11
C TRP A 128 8.61 8.32 11.31
N TYR A 129 9.70 8.26 10.55
CA TYR A 129 10.77 9.25 10.61
C TYR A 129 10.22 10.66 10.35
N LEU A 130 9.44 10.84 9.28
CA LEU A 130 8.80 12.12 8.96
C LEU A 130 7.87 12.58 10.09
N LEU A 131 7.10 11.65 10.68
CA LEU A 131 6.21 11.95 11.80
C LEU A 131 6.97 12.38 13.06
N ALA A 132 8.15 11.81 13.30
CA ALA A 132 9.01 12.19 14.42
C ALA A 132 9.66 13.56 14.19
N SER A 133 10.04 13.88 12.96
CA SER A 133 10.60 15.19 12.58
C SER A 133 9.57 16.33 12.57
N ASP A 134 8.28 16.03 12.36
CA ASP A 134 7.18 17.02 12.35
C ASP A 134 6.78 17.49 13.77
N LYS A 135 7.39 16.94 14.83
CA LYS A 135 7.15 17.32 16.24
C LYS A 135 8.06 18.46 16.74
N SER A 136 8.91 19.06 15.89
CA SER A 136 9.74 20.23 16.24
C SER A 136 9.04 21.55 15.99
#